data_AF-A0A848UBU2-F1
#
_entry.id   AF-A0A848UBU2-F1
#
_cell.length_a   1.000
_cell.length_b   1.000
_cell.length_c   1.000
_cell.angle_alpha   90.00
_cell.angle_beta   90.00
_cell.angle_gamma   90.00
#
_symmetry.space_group_name_H-M   'P 1'
#
loop_
_entity.id
_entity.type
_entity.pdbx_description
1 polymer ?
#
loop_
_entity_poly.entity_id
_entity_poly.type
_entity_poly.pdbx_seq_one_letter_code
_entity_poly.pdbx_strand_id
1 'polypeptide(L)' 'MSVDVTETIVIERPLDEVASYAGDPSNAPTWYRRIDEAVWQTEPPITLGSEITFTARFLGRTLTYT' A
#
# COMPACT_ATOMS: atom_id res chain seq x y z
N MET A 1 11.60 -17.57 12.11
CA MET A 1 11.85 -18.08 10.75
C MET A 1 11.61 -16.91 9.81
N SER A 2 12.63 -16.43 9.09
CA SER A 2 12.49 -15.30 8.15
C SER A 2 12.11 -15.84 6.77
N VAL A 3 11.08 -15.25 6.17
CA VAL A 3 10.67 -15.54 4.79
C VAL A 3 11.02 -14.31 3.98
N ASP A 4 11.77 -14.50 2.89
CA ASP A 4 12.17 -13.47 1.94
C ASP A 4 11.76 -13.93 0.53
N VAL A 5 10.89 -13.16 -0.12
CA VAL A 5 10.30 -13.48 -1.43
C VAL A 5 10.37 -12.22 -2.29
N THR A 6 10.87 -12.36 -3.50
CA THR A 6 10.98 -11.29 -4.49
C THR A 6 10.25 -11.70 -5.77
N GLU A 7 9.46 -10.78 -6.32
CA GLU A 7 8.75 -10.92 -7.60
C GLU A 7 9.03 -9.68 -8.47
N THR A 8 8.91 -9.81 -9.79
CA THR A 8 9.18 -8.70 -10.72
C THR A 8 8.23 -8.73 -11.91
N ILE A 9 7.77 -7.56 -12.31
CA ILE A 9 6.92 -7.35 -13.49
C ILE A 9 7.34 -6.07 -14.21
N VAL A 10 7.17 -6.03 -15.52
CA VAL A 10 7.39 -4.83 -16.34
C VAL A 10 6.09 -4.04 -16.46
N ILE A 11 6.16 -2.74 -16.18
CA ILE A 11 5.05 -1.79 -16.36
C ILE A 11 5.48 -0.80 -17.44
N GLU A 12 4.69 -0.67 -18.50
CA GLU A 12 4.97 0.23 -19.64
C GLU A 12 4.66 1.70 -19.30
N ARG A 13 5.24 2.22 -18.21
CA ARG A 13 5.09 3.61 -17.74
C ARG A 13 6.44 4.17 -17.27
N PRO A 14 6.61 5.51 -17.28
CA PRO A 14 7.80 6.16 -16.74
C PRO A 14 8.06 5.78 -15.28
N LEU A 15 9.35 5.73 -14.91
CA LEU A 15 9.77 5.29 -13.58
C LEU A 15 9.28 6.21 -12.45
N ASP A 16 9.30 7.52 -12.68
CA ASP A 16 8.80 8.53 -11.75
C ASP A 16 7.31 8.38 -11.48
N GLU A 17 6.53 8.03 -12.52
CA GLU A 17 5.11 7.76 -12.38
C GLU A 17 4.85 6.50 -11.55
N VAL A 18 5.54 5.40 -11.87
CA VAL A 18 5.39 4.13 -11.12
C VAL A 18 5.82 4.31 -9.67
N ALA A 19 6.95 4.99 -9.42
CA ALA A 19 7.46 5.22 -8.08
C ALA A 19 6.53 6.11 -7.24
N SER A 20 6.02 7.20 -7.82
CA SER A 20 5.11 8.11 -7.11
C SER A 20 3.77 7.43 -6.81
N TYR A 21 3.24 6.64 -7.76
CA TYR A 21 1.99 5.92 -7.58
C TYR A 21 2.09 4.81 -6.55
N ALA A 22 3.15 3.98 -6.62
CA ALA A 22 3.36 2.88 -5.67
C ALA A 22 3.78 3.35 -4.28
N GLY A 23 4.46 4.51 -4.19
CA GLY A 23 4.92 5.11 -2.94
C GLY A 23 3.83 5.82 -2.14
N ASP A 24 2.67 6.13 -2.75
CA ASP A 24 1.52 6.74 -2.07
C ASP A 24 0.56 5.65 -1.54
N PRO A 25 0.44 5.48 -0.21
CA PRO A 25 -0.48 4.53 0.41
C PRO A 25 -1.94 4.70 0.01
N SER A 26 -2.39 5.92 -0.35
CA SER A 26 -3.76 6.15 -0.78
C SER A 26 -4.11 5.42 -2.09
N ASN A 27 -3.10 5.04 -2.89
CA ASN A 27 -3.32 4.23 -4.08
C ASN A 27 -3.49 2.74 -3.76
N ALA A 28 -3.15 2.27 -2.55
CA ALA A 28 -3.17 0.85 -2.21
C ALA A 28 -4.50 0.13 -2.53
N PRO A 29 -5.70 0.69 -2.26
CA PRO A 29 -6.96 0.04 -2.62
C PRO A 29 -7.14 -0.20 -4.13
N THR A 30 -6.44 0.56 -4.97
CA THR A 30 -6.60 0.48 -6.44
C THR A 30 -5.81 -0.67 -7.06
N TRP A 31 -4.68 -1.06 -6.47
CA TRP A 31 -3.84 -2.16 -6.97
C TRP A 31 -3.82 -3.38 -6.04
N TYR A 32 -4.24 -3.25 -4.79
CA TYR A 32 -4.38 -4.35 -3.84
C TYR A 32 -5.85 -4.64 -3.55
N ARG A 33 -6.44 -5.56 -4.31
CA ARG A 33 -7.85 -5.99 -4.19
C ARG A 33 -8.35 -6.33 -2.77
N ARG A 34 -7.46 -6.70 -1.83
CA ARG A 34 -7.86 -7.05 -0.46
C ARG A 34 -7.85 -5.88 0.51
N ILE A 35 -7.26 -4.74 0.14
CA ILE A 35 -7.30 -3.51 0.90
C ILE A 35 -8.53 -2.74 0.44
N ASP A 36 -9.46 -2.51 1.36
CA ASP A 36 -10.66 -1.72 1.12
C ASP A 36 -10.37 -0.23 1.27
N GLU A 37 -9.50 0.16 2.20
CA GLU A 37 -9.24 1.56 2.54
C GLU A 37 -7.82 1.77 3.08
N ALA A 38 -7.26 2.95 2.82
CA ALA A 38 -6.01 3.45 3.39
C ALA A 38 -6.23 4.88 3.91
N VAL A 39 -6.19 5.06 5.23
CA VAL A 39 -6.49 6.33 5.89
C VAL A 39 -5.24 6.91 6.54
N TRP A 40 -4.80 8.06 6.05
CA TRP A 40 -3.72 8.83 6.66
C TRP A 40 -4.04 9.19 8.11
N GLN A 41 -3.12 8.88 9.03
CA GLN A 41 -3.15 9.36 10.42
C GLN A 41 -2.22 10.56 10.63
N THR A 42 -1.19 10.67 9.78
CA THR A 42 -0.28 11.81 9.67
C THR A 42 -0.49 12.55 8.35
N GLU A 43 -0.17 13.84 8.31
CA GLU A 43 -0.30 14.64 7.07
C GLU A 43 0.63 14.09 5.97
N PRO A 44 0.11 13.87 4.74
CA PRO A 44 0.95 13.55 3.58
C PRO A 44 1.91 14.71 3.22
N PRO A 45 3.02 14.45 2.49
CA PRO A 45 3.40 13.19 1.86
C PRO A 45 4.04 12.19 2.84
N ILE A 46 4.29 10.98 2.36
CA ILE A 46 4.95 9.95 3.16
C ILE A 46 6.35 10.43 3.59
N THR A 47 6.63 10.30 4.88
CA THR A 47 7.94 10.57 5.47
C THR A 47 8.26 9.51 6.53
N LEU A 48 9.49 9.52 7.06
CA LEU A 48 9.85 8.63 8.15
C LEU A 48 8.96 8.93 9.37
N GLY A 49 8.24 7.91 9.85
CA GLY A 49 7.31 8.03 10.97
C GLY A 49 5.88 8.39 10.55
N SER A 50 5.56 8.49 9.27
CA SER A 50 4.16 8.57 8.81
C SER A 50 3.39 7.31 9.21
N GLU A 51 2.15 7.51 9.66
CA GLU A 51 1.24 6.44 10.07
C GLU A 51 0.02 6.40 9.14
N ILE A 52 -0.35 5.19 8.70
CA ILE A 52 -1.48 4.95 7.79
C ILE A 52 -2.24 3.74 8.30
N THR A 53 -3.54 3.92 8.51
CA THR A 53 -4.43 2.82 8.88
C THR A 53 -4.98 2.16 7.63
N PHE A 54 -4.72 0.87 7.44
CA PHE A 54 -5.29 0.06 6.39
C PHE A 54 -6.48 -0.75 6.91
N THR A 55 -7.56 -0.79 6.13
CA THR A 55 -8.66 -1.74 6.33
C THR A 55 -8.63 -2.77 5.21
N ALA A 56 -8.55 -4.05 5.56
CA ALA A 56 -8.46 -5.15 4.61
C ALA A 56 -9.49 -6.26 4.92
N ARG A 57 -9.85 -7.05 3.90
CA ARG A 57 -10.62 -8.29 4.06
C ARG A 57 -9.77 -9.52 3.89
N PHE A 58 -9.70 -10.31 4.95
CA PHE A 58 -8.98 -11.58 4.96
C PHE A 58 -9.88 -12.71 5.45
N LEU A 59 -10.04 -13.75 4.62
CA LEU A 59 -10.87 -14.93 4.91
C LEU A 59 -12.29 -14.57 5.40
N GLY A 60 -12.91 -13.54 4.80
CA GLY A 60 -14.25 -13.08 5.14
C GLY A 60 -14.34 -12.20 6.38
N ARG A 61 -13.21 -11.83 7.01
CA ARG A 61 -13.17 -10.93 8.16
C ARG A 61 -12.53 -9.61 7.78
N THR A 62 -13.01 -8.53 8.40
CA THR A 62 -12.37 -7.21 8.32
C THR A 62 -11.22 -7.13 9.32
N LEU A 63 -10.07 -6.65 8.86
CA LEU A 63 -8.89 -6.36 9.66
C LEU A 63 -8.55 -4.89 9.48
N THR A 64 -8.39 -4.17 10.58
CA THR A 64 -7.93 -2.77 10.58
C THR A 64 -6.64 -2.69 11.37
N TYR A 65 -5.60 -2.12 10.78
CA TYR A 65 -4.27 -2.02 11.39
C TYR A 65 -3.54 -0.77 10.92
N THR A 66 -2.61 -0.28 11.72
CA THR A 66 -1.78 0.89 11.47
C THR A 66 -0.31 0.45 11.44
#